data_AF-A0AA41U9M0-F1
#
_entry.id   AF-A0AA41U9M0-F1
#
_cell.length_a   1.000
_cell.length_b   1.000
_cell.length_c   1.000
_cell.angle_alpha   90.00
_cell.angle_beta   90.00
_cell.angle_gamma   90.00
#
_symmetry.space_group_name_H-M   'P 1'
#
loop_
_entity.id
_entity.type
_entity.pdbx_description
1 polymer ?
#
loop_
_entity_poly.entity_id
_entity_poly.type
_entity_poly.pdbx_seq_one_letter_code
_entity_poly.pdbx_strand_id
1 'polypeptide(L)'
;MLTEVLAARSRDDILAYKRCFTELSDAAYRWDAWAAAYLIGGGCSDDSFIDFRAGLTLQGRDWYERALVNPDNLAEHPALASPDDAEAEVLFFCEEINCAARRAFARSVGTSEDFYDA
;
A
#
# COMPACT_ATOMS: atom_id res chain seq x y z
N MET A 1 7.13 -1.48 14.06
CA MET A 1 6.86 -1.19 12.62
C MET A 1 6.61 -2.49 11.85
N LEU A 2 5.85 -2.48 10.74
CA LEU A 2 5.50 -3.70 9.97
C LEU A 2 6.73 -4.54 9.58
N THR A 3 7.84 -3.88 9.23
CA THR A 3 9.13 -4.54 8.95
C THR A 3 9.60 -5.44 10.09
N GLU A 4 9.44 -5.04 11.35
CA GLU A 4 9.88 -5.83 12.51
C GLU A 4 8.96 -7.03 12.73
N VAL A 5 7.65 -6.84 12.52
CA VAL A 5 6.67 -7.92 12.62
C VAL A 5 6.94 -8.99 11.57
N LEU A 6 7.25 -8.59 10.33
CA LEU A 6 7.60 -9.50 9.25
C LEU A 6 8.97 -10.16 9.48
N ALA A 7 9.97 -9.43 9.98
CA ALA A 7 11.30 -9.97 10.25
C ALA A 7 11.31 -11.04 11.34
N ALA A 8 10.29 -11.08 12.20
CA ALA A 8 10.08 -12.14 13.19
C ALA A 8 9.37 -13.39 12.63
N ARG A 9 9.01 -13.41 11.33
CA ARG A 9 8.34 -14.55 10.66
C ARG A 9 9.31 -15.39 9.87
N SER A 10 8.82 -16.53 9.38
CA SER A 10 9.61 -17.39 8.48
C SER A 10 9.82 -16.69 7.12
N ARG A 11 10.83 -17.14 6.38
CA ARG A 11 11.06 -16.66 5.01
C ARG A 11 9.82 -16.85 4.13
N ASP A 12 9.18 -18.01 4.22
CA ASP A 12 8.02 -18.35 3.42
C ASP A 12 6.82 -17.44 3.74
N ASP A 13 6.65 -17.05 5.00
CA ASP A 13 5.62 -16.08 5.41
C ASP A 13 5.90 -14.68 4.85
N ILE A 14 7.16 -14.24 4.83
CA ILE A 14 7.56 -12.94 4.26
C ILE A 14 7.27 -12.92 2.75
N LEU A 15 7.60 -14.01 2.04
CA LEU A 15 7.33 -14.15 0.62
C LEU A 15 5.83 -14.27 0.33
N ALA A 16 5.07 -14.99 1.16
CA ALA A 16 3.62 -15.07 1.06
C ALA A 16 2.97 -13.70 1.24
N TYR A 17 3.40 -12.93 2.25
CA TYR A 17 2.97 -11.54 2.42
C TYR A 17 3.27 -10.71 1.17
N LYS A 18 4.49 -10.80 0.61
CA LYS A 18 4.87 -10.06 -0.61
C LYS A 18 3.96 -10.41 -1.78
N ARG A 19 3.68 -11.70 -2.02
CA ARG A 19 2.78 -12.13 -3.10
C ARG A 19 1.39 -11.52 -2.94
N CYS A 20 0.77 -11.68 -1.77
CA CYS A 20 -0.55 -11.11 -1.50
C CYS A 20 -0.56 -9.59 -1.64
N PHE A 21 0.46 -8.90 -1.13
CA PHE A 21 0.56 -7.44 -1.23
C PHE A 21 0.70 -6.98 -2.70
N THR A 22 1.49 -7.69 -3.51
CA THR A 22 1.61 -7.42 -4.95
C THR A 22 0.29 -7.63 -5.65
N GLU A 23 -0.43 -8.74 -5.39
CA GLU A 23 -1.73 -9.02 -5.99
C GLU A 23 -2.76 -7.91 -5.68
N LEU A 24 -2.81 -7.45 -4.44
CA LEU A 24 -3.68 -6.34 -4.03
C LEU A 24 -3.24 -5.01 -4.68
N SER A 25 -1.94 -4.73 -4.72
CA SER A 25 -1.44 -3.52 -5.38
C SER A 25 -1.73 -3.52 -6.88
N ASP A 26 -1.63 -4.66 -7.55
CA ASP A 26 -1.87 -4.80 -8.99
C ASP A 26 -3.37 -4.69 -9.31
N ALA A 27 -4.24 -5.26 -8.48
CA ALA A 27 -5.69 -5.12 -8.64
C ALA A 27 -6.16 -3.65 -8.53
N ALA A 28 -5.45 -2.83 -7.74
CA ALA A 28 -5.70 -1.40 -7.60
C ALA A 28 -5.01 -0.55 -8.69
N TYR A 29 -4.20 -1.13 -9.57
CA TYR A 29 -3.54 -0.41 -10.67
C TYR A 29 -4.54 -0.15 -11.81
N ARG A 30 -5.35 0.89 -11.64
CA ARG A 30 -6.35 1.32 -12.63
C ARG A 30 -6.36 2.83 -12.79
N TRP A 31 -6.80 3.29 -13.95
CA TRP A 31 -6.88 4.72 -14.27
C TRP A 31 -7.85 5.51 -13.38
N ASP A 32 -8.96 4.90 -12.99
CA ASP A 32 -9.93 5.51 -12.07
C ASP A 32 -9.39 5.62 -10.64
N ALA A 33 -8.67 4.59 -10.18
CA ALA A 33 -7.95 4.65 -8.92
C ALA A 33 -6.84 5.71 -8.94
N TRP A 34 -6.14 5.88 -10.06
CA TRP A 34 -5.16 6.97 -10.23
C TRP A 34 -5.86 8.33 -10.15
N ALA A 35 -6.99 8.51 -10.82
CA ALA A 35 -7.74 9.76 -10.76
C ALA A 35 -8.15 10.10 -9.31
N ALA A 36 -8.61 9.12 -8.53
CA ALA A 36 -8.88 9.31 -7.11
C ALA A 36 -7.62 9.71 -6.32
N ALA A 37 -6.50 9.02 -6.54
CA ALA A 37 -5.22 9.36 -5.92
C ALA A 37 -4.78 10.80 -6.25
N TYR A 38 -4.94 11.22 -7.50
CA TYR A 38 -4.63 12.58 -7.93
C TYR A 38 -5.47 13.63 -7.21
N LEU A 39 -6.77 13.37 -7.03
CA LEU A 39 -7.66 14.29 -6.32
C LEU A 39 -7.33 14.36 -4.83
N ILE A 40 -7.10 13.20 -4.19
CA ILE A 40 -6.79 13.12 -2.76
C ILE A 40 -5.43 13.75 -2.45
N GLY A 41 -4.41 13.48 -3.27
CA GLY A 41 -3.05 13.97 -3.06
C GLY A 41 -2.77 15.37 -3.63
N GLY A 42 -3.75 16.02 -4.26
CA GLY A 42 -3.52 17.30 -4.96
C GLY A 42 -2.55 17.19 -6.15
N GLY A 43 -2.39 15.98 -6.69
CA GLY A 43 -1.40 15.59 -7.69
C GLY A 43 -1.03 14.11 -7.53
N CYS A 44 -0.54 13.46 -8.58
CA CYS A 44 -0.10 12.07 -8.50
C CYS A 44 0.91 11.72 -9.62
N SER A 45 2.14 11.39 -9.24
CA SER A 45 3.17 10.73 -10.06
C SER A 45 3.08 9.20 -9.94
N ASP A 46 3.80 8.47 -10.79
CA ASP A 46 3.95 7.00 -10.68
C ASP A 46 4.34 6.55 -9.26
N ASP A 47 5.33 7.21 -8.65
CA ASP A 47 5.80 6.89 -7.29
C ASP A 47 4.71 7.13 -6.24
N SER A 48 4.05 8.29 -6.29
CA SER A 48 2.94 8.56 -5.36
C SER A 48 1.75 7.64 -5.59
N PHE A 49 1.56 7.11 -6.80
CA PHE A 49 0.51 6.12 -7.06
C PHE A 49 0.87 4.72 -6.53
N ILE A 50 2.15 4.38 -6.49
CA ILE A 50 2.64 3.19 -5.78
C ILE A 50 2.35 3.33 -4.27
N ASP A 51 2.60 4.51 -3.70
CA ASP A 51 2.33 4.77 -2.28
C ASP A 51 0.83 4.81 -1.97
N PHE A 52 0.02 5.40 -2.87
CA PHE A 52 -1.43 5.41 -2.78
C PHE A 52 -2.01 3.99 -2.67
N ARG A 53 -1.58 3.10 -3.56
CA ARG A 53 -2.05 1.70 -3.56
C ARG A 53 -1.63 0.98 -2.29
N ALA A 54 -0.44 1.26 -1.78
CA ALA A 54 0.03 0.70 -0.51
C ALA A 54 -0.84 1.16 0.67
N GLY A 55 -1.09 2.47 0.80
CA GLY A 55 -1.97 2.99 1.86
C GLY A 55 -3.41 2.51 1.71
N LEU A 56 -3.94 2.37 0.48
CA LEU A 56 -5.27 1.81 0.26
C LEU A 56 -5.40 0.40 0.85
N THR A 57 -4.37 -0.44 0.76
CA THR A 57 -4.39 -1.78 1.39
C THR A 57 -4.41 -1.73 2.93
N LEU A 58 -3.93 -0.64 3.54
CA LEU A 58 -3.98 -0.45 4.99
C LEU A 58 -5.33 -0.04 5.54
N GLN A 59 -6.19 0.56 4.72
CA GLN A 59 -7.50 1.04 5.16
C GLN A 59 -8.45 -0.11 5.56
N GLY A 60 -8.00 -1.35 5.39
CA GLY A 60 -8.73 -2.57 5.71
C GLY A 60 -9.54 -3.06 4.52
N ARG A 61 -10.01 -4.31 4.64
CA ARG A 61 -10.71 -5.01 3.57
C ARG A 61 -11.90 -4.23 3.02
N ASP A 62 -12.76 -3.72 3.90
CA ASP A 62 -14.01 -3.08 3.50
C ASP A 62 -13.78 -1.84 2.63
N TRP A 63 -12.84 -0.97 3.02
CA TRP A 63 -12.50 0.22 2.25
C TRP A 63 -11.76 -0.11 0.96
N TYR A 64 -10.84 -1.07 1.02
CA TYR A 64 -10.13 -1.56 -0.16
C TYR A 64 -11.11 -2.12 -1.21
N GLU A 65 -12.04 -2.98 -0.82
CA GLU A 65 -13.04 -3.57 -1.71
C GLU A 65 -13.99 -2.50 -2.27
N ARG A 66 -14.43 -1.53 -1.45
CA ARG A 66 -15.24 -0.40 -1.91
C ARG A 66 -14.53 0.42 -2.98
N ALA A 67 -13.26 0.73 -2.78
CA ALA A 67 -12.45 1.47 -3.74
C ALA A 67 -12.24 0.68 -5.05
N LEU A 68 -12.09 -0.65 -4.97
CA LEU A 68 -12.04 -1.50 -6.16
C LEU A 68 -13.36 -1.52 -6.94
N VAL A 69 -14.51 -1.43 -6.27
CA VAL A 69 -15.80 -1.32 -6.97
C VAL A 69 -15.93 0.05 -7.64
N ASN A 70 -15.70 1.12 -6.87
CA ASN A 70 -15.70 2.49 -7.35
C ASN A 70 -14.79 3.37 -6.46
N PRO A 71 -13.71 3.96 -6.99
CA PRO A 71 -12.82 4.83 -6.23
C PRO A 71 -13.51 6.05 -5.60
N ASP A 72 -14.62 6.53 -6.17
CA ASP A 72 -15.39 7.64 -5.59
C ASP A 72 -15.93 7.34 -4.18
N ASN A 73 -16.11 6.06 -3.84
CA ASN A 73 -16.52 5.65 -2.49
C ASN A 73 -15.53 6.13 -1.42
N LEU A 74 -14.26 6.41 -1.78
CA LEU A 74 -13.27 6.94 -0.87
C LEU A 74 -13.66 8.33 -0.32
N ALA A 75 -14.48 9.12 -1.03
CA ALA A 75 -14.97 10.39 -0.52
C ALA A 75 -15.79 10.26 0.78
N GLU A 76 -16.32 9.07 1.07
CA GLU A 76 -17.04 8.77 2.32
C GLU A 76 -16.10 8.34 3.45
N HIS A 77 -14.81 8.15 3.18
CA HIS A 77 -13.84 7.71 4.17
C HIS A 77 -13.67 8.79 5.25
N PRO A 78 -13.68 8.46 6.56
CA PRO A 78 -13.62 9.46 7.63
C PRO A 78 -12.43 10.43 7.52
N ALA A 79 -11.27 9.91 7.13
CA ALA A 79 -10.05 10.73 6.92
C ALA A 79 -10.11 11.63 5.68
N LEU A 80 -11.01 11.37 4.73
CA LEU A 80 -11.21 12.18 3.50
C LEU A 80 -12.42 13.11 3.60
N ALA A 81 -13.33 12.83 4.54
CA ALA A 81 -14.46 13.70 4.87
C ALA A 81 -14.08 14.82 5.86
N SER A 82 -12.90 14.73 6.47
CA SER A 82 -12.33 15.77 7.34
C SER A 82 -11.81 16.95 6.50
N PRO A 83 -11.90 18.21 6.96
CA PRO A 83 -11.27 19.35 6.29
C PRO A 83 -9.74 19.41 6.44
N ASP A 84 -9.13 18.44 7.12
CA ASP A 84 -7.68 18.33 7.31
C ASP A 84 -7.08 17.31 6.34
N ASP A 85 -6.48 17.81 5.26
CA ASP A 85 -5.88 16.98 4.20
C ASP A 85 -4.62 16.24 4.66
N ALA A 86 -4.01 16.63 5.79
CA ALA A 86 -2.77 15.99 6.26
C ALA A 86 -3.00 14.54 6.72
N GLU A 87 -4.19 14.23 7.25
CA GLU A 87 -4.53 12.87 7.66
C GLU A 87 -4.70 11.95 6.44
N ALA A 88 -5.28 12.46 5.37
CA ALA A 88 -5.45 11.75 4.11
C ALA A 88 -4.10 11.36 3.49
N GLU A 89 -3.16 12.30 3.45
CA GLU A 89 -1.82 12.06 2.91
C GLU A 89 -1.10 10.94 3.68
N VAL A 90 -1.10 11.01 5.01
CA VAL A 90 -0.43 10.01 5.86
C VAL A 90 -1.05 8.61 5.73
N LEU A 91 -2.38 8.52 5.62
CA LEU A 91 -3.06 7.23 5.58
C LEU A 91 -3.03 6.58 4.20
N PHE A 92 -3.22 7.37 3.14
CA PHE A 92 -3.33 6.83 1.79
C PHE A 92 -1.98 6.74 1.07
N PHE A 93 -0.98 7.58 1.35
CA PHE A 93 0.30 7.59 0.63
C PHE A 93 1.43 7.00 1.49
N CYS A 94 1.32 5.72 1.84
CA CYS A 94 2.23 5.07 2.78
C CYS A 94 3.39 4.31 2.09
N GLU A 95 4.52 4.98 1.88
CA GLU A 95 5.73 4.40 1.29
C GLU A 95 6.30 3.22 2.11
N GLU A 96 6.21 3.28 3.44
CA GLU A 96 6.89 2.33 4.32
C GLU A 96 6.52 0.86 4.07
N ILE A 97 5.29 0.64 3.60
CA ILE A 97 4.74 -0.70 3.39
C ILE A 97 5.26 -1.33 2.11
N ASN A 98 5.47 -0.52 1.07
CA ASN A 98 6.07 -0.96 -0.18
C ASN A 98 7.43 -1.64 0.07
N CYS A 99 8.19 -1.11 1.03
CA CYS A 99 9.51 -1.63 1.39
C CYS A 99 9.53 -2.67 2.52
N ALA A 100 8.43 -2.88 3.25
CA ALA A 100 8.45 -3.64 4.51
C ALA A 100 8.92 -5.09 4.32
N ALA A 101 8.39 -5.79 3.32
CA ALA A 101 8.75 -7.18 3.04
C ALA A 101 10.21 -7.33 2.61
N ARG A 102 10.70 -6.45 1.71
CA ARG A 102 12.09 -6.45 1.26
C ARG A 102 13.05 -6.19 2.42
N ARG A 103 12.74 -5.21 3.27
CA ARG A 103 13.55 -4.87 4.46
C ARG A 103 13.56 -6.01 5.47
N ALA A 104 12.42 -6.69 5.67
CA ALA A 104 12.34 -7.86 6.55
C ALA A 104 13.14 -9.05 6.01
N PHE A 105 13.02 -9.33 4.71
CA PHE A 105 13.78 -10.40 4.05
C PHE A 105 15.29 -10.15 4.14
N ALA A 106 15.75 -8.93 3.84
CA ALA A 106 17.16 -8.56 3.92
C ALA A 106 17.76 -8.82 5.31
N ARG A 107 16.99 -8.59 6.38
CA ARG A 107 17.41 -8.88 7.76
C ARG A 107 17.50 -10.38 8.06
N SER A 108 16.72 -11.20 7.35
CA SER A 108 16.71 -12.66 7.54
C SER A 108 17.84 -13.39 6.81
N VAL A 109 18.36 -12.83 5.69
CA VAL A 109 19.37 -13.50 4.84
C VAL A 109 20.69 -12.73 4.71
N GLY A 110 20.73 -11.45 5.12
CA GLY A 110 21.91 -10.58 4.98
C GLY A 110 22.04 -9.87 3.63
N THR A 111 21.16 -10.16 2.66
CA THR A 111 21.06 -9.46 1.35
C THR A 111 19.62 -9.42 0.86
N SER A 112 19.28 -8.44 0.02
CA SER A 112 17.97 -8.31 -0.64
C SER A 112 17.98 -8.67 -2.12
N GLU A 113 19.12 -9.10 -2.68
CA GLU A 113 19.23 -9.43 -4.12
C GLU A 113 18.29 -10.60 -4.49
N ASP A 114 18.25 -11.66 -3.68
CA ASP A 114 17.39 -12.82 -3.94
C ASP A 114 15.89 -12.56 -3.73
N PHE A 115 15.48 -11.37 -3.25
CA PHE A 115 14.09 -11.11 -2.89
C PHE A 115 13.16 -10.95 -4.11
N TYR A 116 13.68 -10.43 -5.21
CA TYR A 116 12.90 -10.25 -6.43
C TYR A 116 12.92 -11.48 -7.34
N ASP A 117 13.84 -12.41 -7.08
CA ASP A 117 14.05 -13.64 -7.85
C ASP A 117 13.40 -14.89 -7.19
N ALA A 118 12.80 -14.74 -6.00
CA ALA A 118 12.17 -15.79 -5.20
C ALA A 118 10.63 -15.77 -5.27
#